data_AF-A0A542JFX7-F1
#
_entry.id   AF-A0A542JFX7-F1
#
_cell.length_a   1.000
_cell.length_b   1.000
_cell.length_c   1.000
_cell.angle_alpha   90.00
_cell.angle_beta   90.00
_cell.angle_gamma   90.00
#
_symmetry.space_group_name_H-M   'P 1'
#
loop_
_entity.id
_entity.type
_entity.pdbx_description
1 polymer ?
#
loop_
_entity_poly.entity_id
_entity_poly.type
_entity_poly.pdbx_seq_one_letter_code
_entity_poly.pdbx_strand_id
1 'polypeptide(L)'
;MSVCRINICHSLVLDGVITGMKKIAAIATAALALAAVLSGTAHAAPARPLPVVPYPWDKRVKCQTDDPEGRHIVTRYGNSELGWYHFTGRHNIKKCSTLYAALHGRVDRNDHHGHLEYDGVVIETGPRPRQVKFTVVVQYTRKTTDGRYDAGRGQKIGVITAYCHNQPGNKCPAWAKM
;
A
#
# COMPACT_ATOMS: atom_id res chain seq x y z
N MET A 1 9.58 26.26 -25.57
CA MET A 1 10.83 25.57 -25.94
C MET A 1 11.79 25.67 -24.77
N SER A 2 12.04 24.56 -24.07
CA SER A 2 13.22 24.44 -23.22
C SER A 2 13.51 22.94 -23.10
N VAL A 3 14.55 22.53 -23.83
CA VAL A 3 15.07 21.17 -23.86
C VAL A 3 16.27 21.20 -22.92
N CYS A 4 16.22 20.45 -21.83
CA CYS A 4 17.42 20.13 -21.07
C CYS A 4 17.69 18.63 -21.27
N ARG A 5 18.70 18.36 -22.09
CA ARG A 5 19.27 17.04 -22.40
C ARG A 5 20.75 17.09 -21.96
N ILE A 6 21.29 15.91 -21.61
CA ILE A 6 22.71 15.49 -21.55
C ILE A 6 23.38 15.50 -20.16
N ASN A 7 23.61 14.29 -19.62
CA ASN A 7 24.95 13.67 -19.42
C ASN A 7 24.75 12.31 -18.70
N ILE A 8 24.67 11.19 -19.40
CA ILE A 8 25.76 10.23 -19.67
C ILE A 8 27.03 10.46 -18.83
N CYS A 9 27.22 9.61 -17.81
CA CYS A 9 28.56 9.22 -17.33
C CYS A 9 28.62 7.69 -17.31
N HIS A 10 29.43 7.17 -18.23
CA HIS A 10 29.82 5.79 -18.37
C HIS A 10 31.16 5.64 -17.64
N SER A 11 31.21 4.84 -16.57
CA SER A 11 32.47 4.39 -15.97
C SER A 11 32.54 2.87 -16.07
N LEU A 12 33.47 2.44 -16.92
CA LEU A 12 33.99 1.09 -17.00
C LEU A 12 34.89 0.74 -15.79
N VAL A 13 35.28 -0.53 -15.80
CA VAL A 13 36.47 -1.18 -15.23
C VAL A 13 36.33 -1.69 -13.79
N LEU A 14 36.23 -3.02 -13.61
CA LEU A 14 37.39 -3.89 -13.35
C LEU A 14 36.97 -5.35 -13.12
N ASP A 15 37.74 -6.21 -13.75
CA ASP A 15 37.71 -7.67 -13.73
C ASP A 15 37.87 -8.27 -12.32
N GLY A 16 37.26 -9.44 -12.13
CA GLY A 16 37.42 -10.26 -10.93
C GLY A 16 36.99 -11.70 -11.18
N VAL A 17 37.80 -12.44 -11.93
CA VAL A 17 37.74 -13.90 -12.06
C VAL A 17 38.28 -14.51 -10.76
N ILE A 18 37.47 -15.29 -10.04
CA ILE A 18 37.97 -16.37 -9.17
C ILE A 18 37.15 -17.63 -9.40
N THR A 19 37.78 -18.54 -10.12
CA THR A 19 37.47 -19.95 -10.31
C THR A 19 37.54 -20.69 -8.97
N GLY A 20 36.56 -21.53 -8.66
CA GLY A 20 36.56 -22.30 -7.41
C GLY A 20 35.59 -23.48 -7.40
N MET A 21 35.81 -24.46 -8.28
CA MET A 21 35.21 -25.79 -8.12
C MET A 21 35.85 -26.49 -6.92
N LYS A 22 35.05 -26.86 -5.92
CA LYS A 22 35.36 -27.97 -5.01
C LYS A 22 34.18 -28.94 -4.97
N LYS A 23 34.47 -30.13 -5.48
CA LYS A 23 33.66 -31.35 -5.42
C LYS A 23 33.65 -31.92 -3.99
N ILE A 24 32.79 -32.93 -3.80
CA ILE A 24 32.78 -33.96 -2.74
C ILE A 24 32.14 -33.43 -1.42
N ALA A 25 31.13 -34.04 -0.78
CA ALA A 25 30.70 -35.44 -0.74
C ALA A 25 29.17 -35.52 -0.63
N ALA A 26 28.57 -36.46 -1.35
CA ALA A 26 27.28 -37.02 -0.98
C ALA A 26 27.51 -37.99 0.20
N ILE A 27 26.81 -37.79 1.30
CA ILE A 27 26.63 -38.80 2.34
C ILE A 27 25.14 -39.13 2.34
N ALA A 28 24.81 -40.28 1.76
CA ALA A 28 23.48 -40.86 1.84
C ALA A 28 23.34 -41.53 3.21
N THR A 29 22.66 -40.87 4.13
CA THR A 29 22.22 -41.47 5.38
C THR A 29 20.78 -41.94 5.20
N ALA A 30 20.62 -43.21 4.84
CA ALA A 30 19.32 -43.87 4.84
C ALA A 30 18.93 -44.15 6.31
N ALA A 31 18.14 -43.25 6.90
CA ALA A 31 17.45 -43.51 8.15
C ALA A 31 16.09 -44.16 7.84
N LEU A 32 16.02 -45.48 8.01
CA LEU A 32 14.76 -46.21 8.17
C LEU A 32 14.13 -45.77 9.49
N ALA A 33 13.09 -44.94 9.42
CA ALA A 33 12.21 -44.66 10.55
C ALA A 33 10.81 -45.17 10.21
N LEU A 34 10.32 -46.09 11.05
CA LEU A 34 9.05 -46.77 10.94
C LEU A 34 7.88 -45.77 10.84
N ALA A 35 7.02 -45.95 9.84
CA ALA A 35 5.70 -45.34 9.81
C ALA A 35 4.79 -46.06 10.82
N ALA A 36 4.65 -45.50 12.02
CA ALA A 36 3.52 -45.82 12.88
C ALA A 36 2.29 -45.07 12.34
N VAL A 37 1.36 -45.80 11.70
CA VAL A 37 0.04 -45.28 11.33
C VAL A 37 -0.77 -45.11 12.62
N LEU A 38 -0.64 -43.95 13.26
CA LEU A 38 -1.62 -43.50 14.24
C LEU A 38 -2.85 -43.05 13.46
N SER A 39 -3.83 -43.94 13.35
CA SER A 39 -5.21 -43.62 13.00
C SER A 39 -5.83 -42.78 14.12
N GLY A 40 -5.30 -41.58 14.32
CA GLY A 40 -5.95 -40.54 15.10
C GLY A 40 -7.03 -39.94 14.23
N THR A 41 -8.29 -40.17 14.58
CA THR A 41 -9.41 -39.40 14.10
C THR A 41 -9.20 -37.95 14.56
N ALA A 42 -8.46 -37.18 13.75
CA ALA A 42 -8.41 -35.74 13.87
C ALA A 42 -9.84 -35.24 13.66
N HIS A 43 -10.55 -35.08 14.77
CA HIS A 43 -11.77 -34.29 14.81
C HIS A 43 -11.31 -32.88 14.43
N ALA A 44 -11.41 -32.58 13.14
CA ALA A 44 -11.30 -31.22 12.66
C ALA A 44 -12.30 -30.42 13.48
N ALA A 45 -11.79 -29.63 14.43
CA ALA A 45 -12.61 -28.67 15.13
C ALA A 45 -13.34 -27.87 14.05
N PRO A 46 -14.68 -27.76 14.10
CA PRO A 46 -15.41 -26.99 13.11
C PRO A 46 -14.78 -25.60 13.09
N ALA A 47 -14.28 -25.20 11.91
CA ALA A 47 -13.78 -23.86 11.71
C ALA A 47 -14.88 -22.91 12.16
N ARG A 48 -14.63 -22.18 13.25
CA ARG A 48 -15.57 -21.15 13.71
C ARG A 48 -15.85 -20.26 12.50
N PRO A 49 -17.12 -20.02 12.13
CA PRO A 49 -17.43 -19.08 11.07
C PRO A 49 -16.75 -17.77 11.44
N LEU A 50 -15.86 -17.28 10.55
CA LEU A 50 -15.34 -15.93 10.72
C LEU A 50 -16.56 -15.01 10.79
N PRO A 51 -16.56 -14.02 11.71
CA PRO A 51 -17.66 -13.07 11.78
C PRO A 51 -17.90 -12.51 10.38
N VAL A 52 -19.13 -12.62 9.89
CA VAL A 52 -19.56 -11.98 8.64
C VAL A 52 -19.24 -10.50 8.81
N VAL A 53 -18.18 -10.02 8.17
CA VAL A 53 -17.79 -8.63 8.25
C VAL A 53 -18.95 -7.85 7.63
N PRO A 54 -19.69 -7.04 8.41
CA PRO A 54 -20.71 -6.19 7.83
C PRO A 54 -19.94 -5.25 6.88
N TYR A 55 -20.26 -5.35 5.59
CA TYR A 55 -19.53 -4.72 4.47
C TYR A 55 -18.21 -5.43 4.09
N PRO A 56 -18.26 -6.47 3.21
CA PRO A 56 -17.06 -7.08 2.67
C PRO A 56 -16.20 -6.02 1.98
N TRP A 57 -14.89 -6.11 2.18
CA TRP A 57 -13.93 -5.19 1.58
C TRP A 57 -13.92 -5.35 0.05
N ASP A 58 -14.42 -4.36 -0.69
CA ASP A 58 -14.40 -4.37 -2.14
C ASP A 58 -12.99 -4.11 -2.67
N LYS A 59 -12.37 -5.16 -3.20
CA LYS A 59 -10.97 -5.13 -3.65
C LYS A 59 -10.77 -4.53 -5.04
N ARG A 60 -11.85 -4.19 -5.77
CA ARG A 60 -11.73 -3.59 -7.10
C ARG A 60 -11.03 -2.24 -7.00
N VAL A 61 -10.18 -1.96 -7.97
CA VAL A 61 -9.43 -0.69 -8.05
C VAL A 61 -10.36 0.41 -8.54
N LYS A 62 -10.35 1.56 -7.85
CA LYS A 62 -11.10 2.77 -8.18
C LYS A 62 -10.21 3.86 -8.77
N CYS A 63 -9.04 4.07 -8.17
CA CYS A 63 -8.00 5.00 -8.63
C CYS A 63 -6.66 4.28 -8.59
N GLN A 64 -5.70 4.69 -9.42
CA GLN A 64 -4.34 4.17 -9.35
C GLN A 64 -3.36 5.20 -9.91
N THR A 65 -2.15 5.22 -9.36
CA THR A 65 -1.06 6.04 -9.86
C THR A 65 0.28 5.48 -9.38
N ASP A 66 1.35 5.86 -10.05
CA ASP A 66 2.71 5.60 -9.58
C ASP A 66 3.24 6.87 -8.92
N ASP A 67 3.91 6.72 -7.78
CA ASP A 67 4.57 7.84 -7.12
C ASP A 67 5.96 8.11 -7.74
N PRO A 68 6.67 9.18 -7.33
CA PRO A 68 8.00 9.50 -7.85
C PRO A 68 9.08 8.44 -7.60
N GLU A 69 8.89 7.52 -6.66
CA GLU A 69 9.79 6.40 -6.38
C GLU A 69 9.40 5.13 -7.18
N GLY A 70 8.42 5.23 -8.07
CA GLY A 70 7.95 4.11 -8.90
C GLY A 70 7.05 3.12 -8.14
N ARG A 71 6.54 3.49 -6.97
CA ARG A 71 5.60 2.65 -6.22
C ARG A 71 4.23 2.72 -6.89
N HIS A 72 3.73 1.57 -7.35
CA HIS A 72 2.36 1.45 -7.83
C HIS A 72 1.36 1.51 -6.67
N ILE A 73 0.63 2.61 -6.56
CA ILE A 73 -0.33 2.88 -5.48
C ILE A 73 -1.75 2.82 -6.03
N VAL A 74 -2.52 1.89 -5.49
CA VAL A 74 -3.93 1.71 -5.83
C VAL A 74 -4.83 2.24 -4.72
N THR A 75 -5.98 2.76 -5.10
CA THR A 75 -7.10 3.01 -4.20
C THR A 75 -8.21 2.06 -4.58
N ARG A 76 -8.65 1.24 -3.63
CA ARG A 76 -9.77 0.32 -3.84
C ARG A 76 -11.09 0.96 -3.46
N TYR A 77 -12.20 0.44 -3.99
CA TYR A 77 -13.54 0.87 -3.57
C TYR A 77 -13.70 0.75 -2.05
N GLY A 78 -13.23 -0.37 -1.49
CA GLY A 78 -13.10 -0.52 -0.05
C GLY A 78 -14.43 -0.76 0.66
N ASN A 79 -14.53 -0.27 1.89
CA ASN A 79 -15.71 -0.30 2.74
C ASN A 79 -15.74 0.95 3.65
N SER A 80 -16.54 0.93 4.72
CA SER A 80 -16.64 2.06 5.66
C SER A 80 -15.38 2.32 6.48
N GLU A 81 -14.47 1.34 6.60
CA GLU A 81 -13.25 1.44 7.41
C GLU A 81 -12.04 1.91 6.59
N LEU A 82 -11.93 1.52 5.32
CA LEU A 82 -10.85 1.95 4.44
C LEU A 82 -11.23 1.96 2.95
N GLY A 83 -10.44 2.68 2.15
CA GLY A 83 -10.66 2.81 0.71
C GLY A 83 -11.69 3.88 0.34
N TRP A 84 -12.08 3.94 -0.93
CA TRP A 84 -12.87 5.02 -1.50
C TRP A 84 -14.17 5.34 -0.75
N TYR A 85 -14.90 4.32 -0.29
CA TYR A 85 -16.14 4.51 0.49
C TYR A 85 -15.89 5.17 1.85
N HIS A 86 -14.78 4.86 2.52
CA HIS A 86 -14.36 5.54 3.73
C HIS A 86 -14.06 7.03 3.45
N PHE A 87 -13.37 7.35 2.36
CA PHE A 87 -12.96 8.74 2.05
C PHE A 87 -14.17 9.60 1.69
N THR A 88 -15.03 9.08 0.81
CA THR A 88 -16.21 9.80 0.32
C THR A 88 -17.23 10.03 1.44
N GLY A 89 -17.44 9.05 2.31
CA GLY A 89 -18.37 9.16 3.43
C GLY A 89 -17.80 9.95 4.61
N ARG A 90 -16.66 9.52 5.14
CA ARG A 90 -16.12 10.05 6.40
C ARG A 90 -15.33 11.35 6.22
N HIS A 91 -14.68 11.54 5.07
CA HIS A 91 -13.74 12.64 4.85
C HIS A 91 -14.14 13.61 3.72
N ASN A 92 -15.25 13.37 3.02
CA ASN A 92 -15.77 14.21 1.93
C ASN A 92 -14.77 14.40 0.76
N ILE A 93 -13.97 13.38 0.44
CA ILE A 93 -13.07 13.35 -0.72
C ILE A 93 -13.73 12.50 -1.81
N LYS A 94 -14.01 13.08 -2.98
CA LYS A 94 -14.84 12.48 -4.03
C LYS A 94 -14.16 12.38 -5.39
N LYS A 95 -12.90 12.81 -5.53
CA LYS A 95 -12.15 12.78 -6.79
C LYS A 95 -10.81 12.07 -6.65
N CYS A 96 -10.48 11.22 -7.62
CA CYS A 96 -9.18 10.55 -7.67
C CYS A 96 -8.04 11.59 -7.81
N SER A 97 -8.29 12.70 -8.51
CA SER A 97 -7.33 13.80 -8.67
C SER A 97 -6.85 14.38 -7.33
N THR A 98 -7.69 14.34 -6.30
CA THR A 98 -7.32 14.79 -4.95
C THR A 98 -6.23 13.90 -4.37
N LEU A 99 -6.35 12.58 -4.54
CA LEU A 99 -5.31 11.64 -4.09
C LEU A 99 -4.03 11.84 -4.89
N TYR A 100 -4.14 12.01 -6.21
CA TYR A 100 -2.98 12.19 -7.09
C TYR A 100 -2.18 13.45 -6.74
N ALA A 101 -2.84 14.53 -6.34
CA ALA A 101 -2.17 15.77 -5.93
C ALA A 101 -1.20 15.57 -4.75
N ALA A 102 -1.47 14.60 -3.86
CA ALA A 102 -0.53 14.21 -2.81
C ALA A 102 0.43 13.10 -3.27
N LEU A 103 -0.07 12.07 -3.95
CA LEU A 103 0.71 10.89 -4.34
C LEU A 103 1.79 11.16 -5.40
N HIS A 104 1.69 12.27 -6.15
CA HIS A 104 2.77 12.74 -7.04
C HIS A 104 3.85 13.56 -6.33
N GLY A 105 3.65 13.85 -5.05
CA GLY A 105 4.70 14.35 -4.16
C GLY A 105 5.60 13.22 -3.65
N ARG A 106 6.61 13.60 -2.86
CA ARG A 106 7.41 12.64 -2.10
C ARG A 106 6.63 12.13 -0.90
N VAL A 107 7.06 11.01 -0.33
CA VAL A 107 6.56 10.57 0.99
C VAL A 107 7.00 11.58 2.05
N ASP A 108 6.05 12.07 2.84
CA ASP A 108 6.29 13.01 3.93
C ASP A 108 6.56 12.28 5.25
N ARG A 109 5.93 11.11 5.47
CA ARG A 109 6.22 10.23 6.61
C ARG A 109 6.23 8.77 6.18
N ASN A 110 7.24 8.03 6.64
CA ASN A 110 7.40 6.59 6.40
C ASN A 110 7.76 5.93 7.73
N ASP A 111 6.94 4.98 8.18
CA ASP A 111 7.21 4.23 9.41
C ASP A 111 8.18 3.04 9.20
N HIS A 112 8.64 2.81 7.97
CA HIS A 112 9.45 1.68 7.53
C HIS A 112 8.79 0.29 7.66
N HIS A 113 7.52 0.23 8.03
CA HIS A 113 6.66 -0.95 8.04
C HIS A 113 5.58 -0.88 6.94
N GLY A 114 5.74 0.07 6.02
CA GLY A 114 4.92 0.25 4.84
C GLY A 114 3.70 1.14 5.08
N HIS A 115 3.59 1.81 6.22
CA HIS A 115 2.68 2.93 6.36
C HIS A 115 3.38 4.19 5.83
N LEU A 116 2.83 4.72 4.74
CA LEU A 116 3.35 5.89 4.05
C LEU A 116 2.30 6.99 4.11
N GLU A 117 2.73 8.22 4.39
CA GLU A 117 1.88 9.40 4.38
C GLU A 117 2.39 10.40 3.36
N TYR A 118 1.46 10.90 2.54
CA TYR A 118 1.70 11.90 1.51
C TYR A 118 0.84 13.11 1.84
N ASP A 119 1.47 14.25 2.06
CA ASP A 119 0.78 15.49 2.39
C ASP A 119 0.48 16.27 1.10
N GLY A 120 -0.66 16.94 1.09
CA GLY A 120 -1.10 17.80 0.00
C GLY A 120 -1.77 19.06 0.52
N VAL A 121 -1.92 20.04 -0.37
CA VAL A 121 -2.61 21.29 -0.07
C VAL A 121 -3.59 21.59 -1.18
N VAL A 122 -4.83 21.91 -0.82
CA VAL A 122 -5.80 22.51 -1.73
C VAL A 122 -5.92 23.97 -1.41
N ILE A 123 -5.76 24.81 -2.44
CA ILE A 123 -5.84 26.26 -2.36
C ILE A 123 -6.98 26.70 -3.28
N GLU A 124 -7.94 27.44 -2.75
CA GLU A 124 -8.89 28.20 -3.56
C GLU A 124 -8.40 29.64 -3.63
N THR A 125 -8.05 30.07 -4.84
CA THR A 125 -7.64 31.43 -5.15
C THR A 125 -8.86 32.30 -5.46
N GLY A 126 -8.81 33.60 -5.15
CA GLY A 126 -9.89 34.53 -5.46
C GLY A 126 -10.00 35.66 -4.42
N PRO A 127 -11.16 36.34 -4.34
CA PRO A 127 -11.36 37.47 -3.40
C PRO A 127 -11.22 37.10 -1.92
N ARG A 128 -11.39 35.82 -1.58
CA ARG A 128 -11.21 35.27 -0.23
C ARG A 128 -10.37 34.00 -0.31
N PRO A 129 -9.04 34.12 -0.42
CA PRO A 129 -8.18 32.96 -0.58
C PRO A 129 -8.28 32.07 0.66
N ARG A 130 -8.33 30.77 0.45
CA ARG A 130 -8.37 29.78 1.52
C ARG A 130 -7.61 28.54 1.14
N GLN A 131 -7.09 27.87 2.15
CA GLN A 131 -6.30 26.65 1.98
C GLN A 131 -6.68 25.60 3.01
N VAL A 132 -6.53 24.33 2.63
CA VAL A 132 -6.64 23.20 3.55
C VAL A 132 -5.53 22.20 3.23
N LYS A 133 -4.83 21.76 4.27
CA LYS A 133 -3.86 20.67 4.18
C LYS A 133 -4.60 19.34 4.33
N PHE A 134 -4.15 18.33 3.61
CA PHE A 134 -4.68 16.98 3.73
C PHE A 134 -3.55 15.96 3.67
N THR A 135 -3.80 14.76 4.19
CA THR A 135 -2.88 13.64 4.10
C THR A 135 -3.56 12.46 3.45
N VAL A 136 -2.85 11.79 2.55
CA VAL A 136 -3.21 10.48 2.00
C VAL A 136 -2.34 9.43 2.68
N VAL A 137 -2.98 8.46 3.31
CA VAL A 137 -2.31 7.37 4.02
C VAL A 137 -2.37 6.11 3.18
N VAL A 138 -1.21 5.54 2.91
CA VAL A 138 -1.02 4.35 2.10
C VAL A 138 -0.43 3.24 2.95
N GLN A 139 -1.09 2.08 2.92
CA GLN A 139 -0.50 0.83 3.41
C GLN A 139 0.13 0.10 2.21
N TYR A 140 1.44 0.19 2.12
CA TYR A 140 2.27 -0.38 1.05
C TYR A 140 2.76 -1.81 1.34
N THR A 141 1.95 -2.57 2.07
CA THR A 141 2.14 -3.99 2.38
C THR A 141 0.94 -4.79 1.89
N ARG A 142 1.03 -6.12 1.92
CA ARG A 142 -0.10 -7.00 1.57
C ARG A 142 -1.25 -6.91 2.57
N LYS A 143 -0.95 -6.72 3.84
CA LYS A 143 -1.91 -6.73 4.95
C LYS A 143 -1.86 -5.43 5.74
N THR A 144 -2.98 -5.00 6.28
CA THR A 144 -2.99 -3.94 7.30
C THR A 144 -2.23 -4.39 8.55
N THR A 145 -1.72 -3.43 9.33
CA THR A 145 -0.95 -3.69 10.56
C THR A 145 -1.72 -4.57 11.56
N ASP A 146 -3.04 -4.41 11.65
CA ASP A 146 -3.93 -5.22 12.49
C ASP A 146 -4.29 -6.59 11.88
N GLY A 147 -3.85 -6.88 10.66
CA GLY A 147 -4.11 -8.11 9.94
C GLY A 147 -5.55 -8.32 9.47
N ARG A 148 -6.46 -7.36 9.68
CA ARG A 148 -7.90 -7.48 9.33
C ARG A 148 -8.15 -7.52 7.83
N TYR A 149 -7.25 -6.92 7.05
CA TYR A 149 -7.36 -6.84 5.59
C TYR A 149 -6.15 -7.49 4.93
N ASP A 150 -6.40 -8.27 3.87
CA ASP A 150 -5.36 -8.92 3.06
C ASP A 150 -5.67 -8.73 1.56
N ALA A 151 -4.83 -7.97 0.87
CA ALA A 151 -4.99 -7.66 -0.56
C ALA A 151 -4.86 -8.89 -1.46
N GLY A 152 -4.27 -9.99 -0.97
CA GLY A 152 -3.93 -11.17 -1.74
C GLY A 152 -2.45 -11.21 -2.13
N ARG A 153 -1.99 -12.39 -2.59
CA ARG A 153 -0.60 -12.61 -2.98
C ARG A 153 -0.19 -11.65 -4.10
N GLY A 154 0.99 -11.05 -3.98
CA GLY A 154 1.54 -10.11 -4.97
C GLY A 154 0.87 -8.74 -5.01
N GLN A 155 -0.13 -8.50 -4.14
CA GLN A 155 -0.87 -7.25 -4.07
C GLN A 155 -0.53 -6.48 -2.79
N LYS A 156 -0.69 -5.15 -2.84
CA LYS A 156 -0.57 -4.25 -1.69
C LYS A 156 -1.93 -3.63 -1.38
N ILE A 157 -2.19 -3.29 -0.12
CA ILE A 157 -3.46 -2.69 0.35
C ILE A 157 -3.74 -1.36 -0.36
N GLY A 158 -2.72 -0.52 -0.55
CA GLY A 158 -2.86 0.78 -1.21
C GLY A 158 -3.35 1.87 -0.27
N VAL A 159 -4.09 2.86 -0.79
CA VAL A 159 -4.63 3.97 0.02
C VAL A 159 -5.68 3.43 1.01
N ILE A 160 -5.44 3.65 2.31
CA ILE A 160 -6.35 3.21 3.39
C ILE A 160 -7.22 4.34 3.92
N THR A 161 -6.73 5.58 3.95
CA THR A 161 -7.50 6.76 4.33
C THR A 161 -6.93 8.02 3.69
N ALA A 162 -7.74 9.07 3.60
CA ALA A 162 -7.29 10.40 3.28
C ALA A 162 -8.18 11.40 4.03
N TYR A 163 -7.59 12.44 4.61
CA TYR A 163 -8.32 13.34 5.50
C TYR A 163 -7.73 14.76 5.52
N CYS A 164 -8.57 15.74 5.87
CA CYS A 164 -8.15 17.13 5.96
C CYS A 164 -7.81 17.52 7.41
N HIS A 165 -6.69 18.23 7.56
CA HIS A 165 -6.19 18.70 8.85
C HIS A 165 -6.95 19.90 9.37
N ASN A 166 -7.05 19.99 10.71
CA ASN A 166 -7.67 21.13 11.40
C ASN A 166 -9.10 21.42 10.94
N GLN A 167 -9.82 20.39 10.48
CA GLN A 167 -11.23 20.47 10.12
C GLN A 167 -12.06 19.63 11.09
N PRO A 168 -13.32 20.02 11.39
CA PRO A 168 -14.20 19.24 12.24
C PRO A 168 -14.33 17.80 11.76
N GLY A 169 -13.95 16.84 12.60
CA GLY A 169 -13.99 15.41 12.29
C GLY A 169 -13.04 14.98 11.15
N ASN A 170 -11.99 15.76 10.87
CA ASN A 170 -11.04 15.54 9.78
C ASN A 170 -11.71 15.48 8.39
N LYS A 171 -12.84 16.16 8.24
CA LYS A 171 -13.60 16.26 6.99
C LYS A 171 -13.07 17.36 6.11
N CYS A 172 -12.87 17.07 4.83
CA CYS A 172 -12.52 18.10 3.87
C CYS A 172 -13.70 19.04 3.63
N PRO A 173 -13.46 20.35 3.65
CA PRO A 173 -14.53 21.33 3.55
C PRO A 173 -15.14 21.31 2.15
N ALA A 174 -16.45 21.56 2.04
CA ALA A 174 -17.19 21.45 0.78
C ALA A 174 -16.61 22.34 -0.34
N TRP A 175 -15.99 23.47 0.03
CA TRP A 175 -15.37 24.37 -0.93
C TRP A 175 -14.13 23.81 -1.63
N ALA A 176 -13.41 22.87 -1.01
CA ALA A 176 -12.20 22.33 -1.59
C ALA A 176 -12.46 21.48 -2.85
N LYS A 177 -13.73 21.15 -3.14
CA LYS A 177 -14.18 20.41 -4.34
C LYS A 177 -13.34 19.15 -4.60
N MET A 178 -12.97 18.46 -3.52
CA MET A 178 -12.08 17.29 -3.48
C MET A 178 -12.79 15.98 -3.82
#